data_AF-A0A397J9W2-F1
#
_entry.id   AF-A0A397J9W2-F1
#
_cell.length_a   1.000
_cell.length_b   1.000
_cell.length_c   1.000
_cell.angle_alpha   90.00
_cell.angle_beta   90.00
_cell.angle_gamma   90.00
#
_symmetry.space_group_name_H-M   'P 1'
#
loop_
_entity.id
_entity.type
_entity.pdbx_description
1 polymer ?
#
loop_
_entity_poly.entity_id
_entity_poly.type
_entity_poly.pdbx_seq_one_letter_code
_entity_poly.pdbx_strand_id
1 'polypeptide(L)'
;MADAKCPECDQECDQECAWIWCKPCNSTHFRNYFDKWTSRNEKIDKFIQDVQLNADDYDKAIEWIPYDRFQDIKQIAKGGFGTIYYAEWIDGNILNWDTENRQWVRFGKLEVVLKRVDDIEDIIENFLNEMAILLRTNGNMLSTTLYGITKDPETHKYLMVLKYLKGGEEYTKAADVYSFAIIAYEIITGFQPYSDVAHDNDLALKICNGLRPKIPFHTPKLITQVIMRCWDARTTHRPTFGELHKELDKYYCDYKRNNYENNNEITILIKETEEFSKNQETTDTTTKTPLNYKTHPQAIYTSRLLNFSNLPRPKNEENFEKELEELTESFSHIITNDDVDDF
;
A
#
# COMPACT_ATOMS: atom_id res chain seq x y z
N MET A 1 -15.38 19.48 36.54
CA MET A 1 -15.65 19.80 35.13
C MET A 1 -17.09 19.42 34.88
N ALA A 2 -17.90 20.28 34.26
CA ALA A 2 -19.29 19.92 33.97
C ALA A 2 -19.31 18.90 32.83
N ASP A 3 -19.97 17.76 33.05
CA ASP A 3 -20.24 16.76 32.03
C ASP A 3 -21.11 17.41 30.94
N ALA A 4 -20.66 17.34 29.69
CA ALA A 4 -21.36 17.96 28.59
C ALA A 4 -22.55 17.07 28.21
N LYS A 5 -23.72 17.65 27.92
CA LYS A 5 -24.95 16.92 27.59
C LYS A 5 -25.38 17.20 26.17
N CYS A 6 -25.91 16.17 25.50
CA CYS A 6 -26.49 16.34 24.17
C CYS A 6 -27.76 17.21 24.25
N PRO A 7 -27.90 18.25 23.39
CA PRO A 7 -29.05 19.15 23.41
C PRO A 7 -30.37 18.50 22.92
N GLU A 8 -30.30 17.34 22.26
CA GLU A 8 -31.49 16.63 21.75
C GLU A 8 -32.07 15.60 22.74
N CYS A 9 -31.21 14.89 23.48
CA CYS A 9 -31.62 13.74 24.30
C CYS A 9 -31.19 13.82 25.77
N ASP A 10 -30.55 14.91 26.19
CA ASP A 10 -30.07 15.19 27.55
C ASP A 10 -29.09 14.13 28.14
N GLN A 11 -28.56 13.23 27.30
CA GLN A 11 -27.58 12.22 27.72
C GLN A 11 -26.18 12.84 27.90
N GLU A 12 -25.46 12.36 28.90
CA GLU A 12 -24.05 12.72 29.14
C GLU A 12 -23.17 12.23 28.00
N CYS A 13 -22.21 13.07 27.59
CA CYS A 13 -21.27 12.79 26.53
C CYS A 13 -19.92 13.47 26.80
N ASP A 14 -18.86 12.94 26.21
CA ASP A 14 -17.55 13.56 26.29
C ASP A 14 -17.59 14.98 25.69
N GLN A 15 -16.75 15.89 26.18
CA GLN A 15 -16.83 17.33 25.82
C GLN A 15 -16.71 17.62 24.31
N GLU A 16 -16.11 16.74 23.52
CA GLU A 16 -16.06 16.82 22.05
C GLU A 16 -17.39 16.39 21.38
N CYS A 17 -18.10 15.42 21.95
CA CYS A 17 -19.38 14.91 21.43
C CYS A 17 -20.54 15.91 21.58
N ALA A 18 -20.44 16.80 22.57
CA ALA A 18 -21.55 17.66 22.98
C ALA A 18 -22.05 18.67 21.94
N TRP A 19 -21.28 18.90 20.87
CA TRP A 19 -21.60 19.95 19.91
C TRP A 19 -21.72 19.49 18.45
N ILE A 20 -21.27 18.27 18.10
CA ILE A 20 -21.17 17.87 16.68
C ILE A 20 -21.83 16.51 16.39
N TRP A 21 -21.65 15.48 17.22
CA TRP A 21 -22.17 14.15 16.95
C TRP A 21 -22.67 13.43 18.21
N CYS A 22 -23.97 13.11 18.25
CA CYS A 22 -24.55 12.27 19.28
C CYS A 22 -25.00 10.94 18.69
N LYS A 23 -24.29 9.84 19.01
CA LYS A 23 -24.54 8.52 18.43
C LYS A 23 -26.00 8.05 18.56
N PRO A 24 -26.66 8.11 19.75
CA PRO A 24 -28.08 7.73 19.88
C PRO A 24 -29.03 8.57 19.03
N CYS A 25 -28.84 9.89 18.96
CA CYS A 25 -29.68 10.79 18.17
C CYS A 25 -29.47 10.55 16.67
N ASN A 26 -28.22 10.57 16.19
CA ASN A 26 -27.89 10.35 14.79
C ASN A 26 -28.29 8.95 14.31
N SER A 27 -28.14 7.92 15.14
CA SER A 27 -28.65 6.58 14.84
C SER A 27 -30.17 6.58 14.63
N THR A 28 -30.91 7.36 15.43
CA THR A 28 -32.37 7.51 15.29
C THR A 28 -32.72 8.26 14.00
N HIS A 29 -31.98 9.34 13.71
CA HIS A 29 -32.13 10.09 12.45
C HIS A 29 -31.87 9.19 11.24
N PHE A 30 -30.80 8.40 11.24
CA PHE A 30 -30.51 7.45 10.16
C PHE A 30 -31.64 6.44 9.93
N ARG A 31 -32.18 5.83 11.00
CA ARG A 31 -33.30 4.87 10.88
C ARG A 31 -34.50 5.47 10.15
N ASN A 32 -34.81 6.75 10.40
CA ASN A 32 -35.93 7.45 9.75
C ASN A 32 -35.71 7.66 8.23
N TYR A 33 -34.51 7.40 7.71
CA TYR A 33 -34.14 7.55 6.31
C TYR A 33 -33.84 6.22 5.60
N PHE A 34 -33.85 5.08 6.29
CA PHE A 34 -33.53 3.78 5.68
C PHE A 34 -34.48 3.40 4.54
N ASP A 35 -35.76 3.76 4.65
CA ASP A 35 -36.75 3.49 3.59
C ASP A 35 -36.69 4.49 2.42
N LYS A 36 -35.85 5.53 2.52
CA LYS A 36 -35.75 6.60 1.51
C LYS A 36 -34.67 6.36 0.46
N TRP A 37 -33.85 5.34 0.62
CA TRP A 37 -32.81 4.98 -0.34
C TRP A 37 -32.60 3.46 -0.38
N THR A 38 -32.08 2.96 -1.50
CA THR A 38 -31.61 1.57 -1.62
C THR A 38 -30.55 1.50 -2.70
N SER A 39 -29.54 0.66 -2.48
CA SER A 39 -28.54 0.30 -3.49
C SER A 39 -29.05 -0.72 -4.51
N ARG A 40 -30.25 -1.29 -4.27
CA ARG A 40 -30.77 -2.51 -4.90
C ARG A 40 -29.92 -3.75 -4.59
N ASN A 41 -29.25 -3.76 -3.43
CA ASN A 41 -28.52 -4.90 -2.91
C ASN A 41 -28.64 -4.95 -1.39
N GLU A 42 -29.35 -5.95 -0.88
CA GLU A 42 -29.65 -6.07 0.55
C GLU A 42 -28.40 -6.20 1.42
N LYS A 43 -27.33 -6.85 0.94
CA LYS A 43 -26.06 -6.97 1.68
C LYS A 43 -25.39 -5.60 1.84
N ILE A 44 -25.39 -4.78 0.78
CA ILE A 44 -24.83 -3.42 0.80
C ILE A 44 -25.69 -2.50 1.67
N ASP A 45 -27.01 -2.54 1.51
CA ASP A 45 -27.95 -1.72 2.28
C ASP A 45 -27.78 -2.00 3.77
N LYS A 46 -27.74 -3.28 4.16
CA LYS A 46 -27.50 -3.70 5.53
C LYS A 46 -26.13 -3.24 6.05
N PHE A 47 -25.07 -3.38 5.24
CA PHE A 47 -23.73 -2.93 5.64
C PHE A 47 -23.69 -1.42 5.93
N ILE A 48 -24.25 -0.58 5.04
CA ILE A 48 -24.30 0.87 5.24
C ILE A 48 -25.11 1.20 6.50
N GLN A 49 -26.29 0.57 6.68
CA GLN A 49 -27.14 0.76 7.85
C GLN A 49 -26.42 0.38 9.15
N ASP A 50 -25.75 -0.76 9.18
CA ASP A 50 -25.00 -1.23 10.34
C ASP A 50 -23.87 -0.25 10.69
N VAL A 51 -23.15 0.30 9.69
CA VAL A 51 -22.12 1.32 9.92
C VAL A 51 -22.72 2.62 10.45
N GLN A 52 -23.81 3.11 9.85
CA GLN A 52 -24.51 4.34 10.28
C GLN A 52 -25.03 4.26 11.73
N LEU A 53 -25.56 3.11 12.15
CA LEU A 53 -26.06 2.89 13.52
C LEU A 53 -24.93 2.79 14.57
N ASN A 54 -23.72 2.47 14.13
CA ASN A 54 -22.58 2.28 15.02
C ASN A 54 -21.62 3.47 15.04
N ALA A 55 -21.73 4.40 14.09
CA ALA A 55 -20.90 5.60 14.00
C ALA A 55 -20.99 6.46 15.26
N ASP A 56 -19.84 6.64 15.91
CA ASP A 56 -19.63 7.51 17.06
C ASP A 56 -19.06 8.88 16.68
N ASP A 57 -18.78 9.12 15.40
CA ASP A 57 -18.39 10.42 14.83
C ASP A 57 -18.85 10.53 13.35
N TYR A 58 -18.88 11.75 12.81
CA TYR A 58 -19.39 12.05 11.46
C TYR A 58 -18.53 11.47 10.34
N ASP A 59 -17.22 11.38 10.54
CA ASP A 59 -16.26 10.85 9.58
C ASP A 59 -16.19 9.30 9.54
N LYS A 60 -16.86 8.66 10.50
CA LYS A 60 -17.05 7.20 10.55
C LYS A 60 -18.40 6.75 10.00
N ALA A 61 -19.32 7.68 9.77
CA ALA A 61 -20.55 7.39 9.03
C ALA A 61 -20.25 7.32 7.52
N ILE A 62 -20.91 6.38 6.84
CA ILE A 62 -20.87 6.28 5.37
C ILE A 62 -22.26 6.38 4.78
N GLU A 63 -22.32 6.70 3.49
CA GLU A 63 -23.57 6.96 2.79
C GLU A 63 -23.74 6.04 1.56
N TRP A 64 -24.99 5.73 1.25
CA TRP A 64 -25.37 5.44 -0.12
C TRP A 64 -25.50 6.77 -0.87
N ILE A 65 -24.66 6.98 -1.89
CA ILE A 65 -24.57 8.24 -2.60
C ILE A 65 -25.14 8.06 -4.00
N PRO A 66 -26.27 8.71 -4.35
CA PRO A 66 -26.80 8.70 -5.70
C PRO A 66 -25.75 9.18 -6.72
N TYR A 67 -25.62 8.47 -7.84
CA TYR A 67 -24.53 8.71 -8.80
C TYR A 67 -24.60 10.09 -9.46
N ASP A 68 -25.79 10.66 -9.58
CA ASP A 68 -26.04 12.01 -10.12
C ASP A 68 -25.54 13.15 -9.22
N ARG A 69 -25.05 12.83 -8.01
CA ARG A 69 -24.35 13.78 -7.12
C ARG A 69 -22.89 14.02 -7.54
N PHE A 70 -22.36 13.25 -8.49
CA PHE A 70 -20.98 13.36 -8.97
C PHE A 70 -20.90 14.09 -10.32
N GLN A 71 -19.95 15.02 -10.42
CA GLN A 71 -19.66 15.81 -11.61
C GLN A 71 -18.18 15.68 -12.01
N ASP A 72 -17.85 16.09 -13.23
CA ASP A 72 -16.48 16.11 -13.77
C ASP A 72 -15.73 14.78 -13.63
N ILE A 73 -16.45 13.67 -13.81
CA ILE A 73 -15.93 12.31 -13.64
C ILE A 73 -14.87 12.03 -14.72
N LYS A 74 -13.64 11.73 -14.29
CA LYS A 74 -12.49 11.49 -15.18
C LYS A 74 -11.73 10.26 -14.72
N GLN A 75 -11.46 9.31 -15.61
CA GLN A 75 -10.57 8.20 -15.28
C GLN A 75 -9.16 8.74 -15.06
N ILE A 76 -8.56 8.44 -13.90
CA ILE A 76 -7.21 8.88 -13.54
C ILE A 76 -6.22 7.71 -13.43
N ALA A 77 -6.69 6.49 -13.21
CA ALA A 77 -5.83 5.31 -13.24
C ALA A 77 -6.61 4.04 -13.59
N LYS A 78 -5.94 3.06 -14.17
CA LYS A 78 -6.45 1.70 -14.39
C LYS A 78 -5.33 0.69 -14.20
N GLY A 79 -5.56 -0.30 -13.35
CA GLY A 79 -4.57 -1.34 -13.03
C GLY A 79 -5.21 -2.69 -12.71
N GLY A 80 -4.40 -3.62 -12.20
CA GLY A 80 -4.87 -4.96 -11.81
C GLY A 80 -5.82 -4.97 -10.60
N PHE A 81 -5.86 -3.87 -9.84
CA PHE A 81 -6.70 -3.71 -8.64
C PHE A 81 -7.96 -2.86 -8.88
N GLY A 82 -8.32 -2.68 -10.16
CA GLY A 82 -9.50 -1.92 -10.57
C GLY A 82 -9.20 -0.61 -11.29
N THR A 83 -10.26 0.16 -11.49
CA THR A 83 -10.24 1.44 -12.21
C THR A 83 -10.59 2.57 -11.25
N ILE A 84 -9.84 3.67 -11.32
CA ILE A 84 -9.94 4.82 -10.42
C ILE A 84 -10.38 6.03 -11.24
N TYR A 85 -11.44 6.70 -10.78
CA TYR A 85 -11.95 7.93 -11.35
C TYR A 85 -11.85 9.06 -10.33
N TYR A 86 -11.44 10.24 -10.77
CA TYR A 86 -11.69 11.48 -10.09
C TYR A 86 -13.16 11.88 -10.28
N ALA A 87 -13.78 12.51 -9.28
CA ALA A 87 -15.06 13.19 -9.40
C ALA A 87 -15.19 14.34 -8.40
N GLU A 88 -16.07 15.28 -8.70
CA GLU A 88 -16.53 16.29 -7.75
C GLU A 88 -17.88 15.88 -7.16
N TRP A 89 -17.95 15.73 -5.84
CA TRP A 89 -19.19 15.47 -5.12
C TRP A 89 -19.83 16.81 -4.71
N ILE A 90 -21.02 17.11 -5.24
CA ILE A 90 -21.59 18.46 -5.20
C ILE A 90 -22.00 18.97 -3.81
N ASP A 91 -22.35 18.08 -2.88
CA ASP A 91 -22.75 18.43 -1.51
C ASP A 91 -21.84 17.84 -0.43
N GLY A 92 -20.96 16.90 -0.77
CA GLY A 92 -20.03 16.32 0.20
C GLY A 92 -20.72 15.49 1.29
N ASN A 93 -19.89 15.06 2.26
CA ASN A 93 -20.32 14.19 3.34
C ASN A 93 -21.17 14.92 4.38
N ILE A 94 -21.95 14.13 5.12
CA ILE A 94 -22.66 14.56 6.33
C ILE A 94 -21.67 15.06 7.40
N LEU A 95 -22.00 16.16 8.05
CA LEU A 95 -21.27 16.69 9.21
C LEU A 95 -22.07 16.49 10.50
N ASN A 96 -23.31 16.97 10.54
CA ASN A 96 -24.17 16.90 11.72
C ASN A 96 -25.64 17.03 11.32
N TRP A 97 -26.52 16.76 12.28
CA TRP A 97 -27.94 16.95 12.12
C TRP A 97 -28.35 18.38 12.50
N ASP A 98 -29.19 19.00 11.66
CA ASP A 98 -29.87 20.26 11.97
C ASP A 98 -31.28 19.96 12.50
N THR A 99 -31.48 20.21 13.79
CA THR A 99 -32.73 19.92 14.50
C THR A 99 -33.88 20.87 14.11
N GLU A 100 -33.57 22.12 13.77
CA GLU A 100 -34.56 23.13 13.40
C GLU A 100 -35.12 22.83 12.02
N ASN A 101 -34.24 22.57 11.05
CA ASN A 101 -34.62 22.30 9.66
C ASN A 101 -34.88 20.82 9.39
N ARG A 102 -34.61 19.93 10.36
CA ARG A 102 -34.80 18.46 10.28
C ARG A 102 -34.10 17.83 9.07
N GLN A 103 -32.86 18.24 8.83
CA GLN A 103 -32.07 17.79 7.69
C GLN A 103 -30.59 17.63 8.05
N TRP A 104 -29.86 16.88 7.24
CA TRP A 104 -28.41 16.74 7.37
C TRP A 104 -27.70 18.00 6.86
N VAL A 105 -26.82 18.56 7.70
CA VAL A 105 -25.83 19.54 7.28
C VAL A 105 -24.71 18.79 6.57
N ARG A 106 -24.30 19.29 5.40
CA ARG A 106 -23.25 18.69 4.59
C ARG A 106 -22.07 19.63 4.42
N PHE A 107 -20.89 19.05 4.21
CA PHE A 107 -19.64 19.81 4.05
C PHE A 107 -19.65 20.76 2.84
N GLY A 108 -20.42 20.43 1.80
CA GLY A 108 -20.39 21.13 0.53
C GLY A 108 -19.45 20.45 -0.47
N LYS A 109 -19.19 21.13 -1.60
CA LYS A 109 -18.45 20.58 -2.73
C LYS A 109 -17.11 19.97 -2.30
N LEU A 110 -16.88 18.71 -2.67
CA LEU A 110 -15.72 17.92 -2.26
C LEU A 110 -15.12 17.12 -3.42
N GLU A 111 -13.79 17.09 -3.54
CA GLU A 111 -13.09 16.25 -4.50
C GLU A 111 -12.97 14.81 -3.97
N VAL A 112 -13.39 13.83 -4.78
CA VAL A 112 -13.41 12.42 -4.39
C VAL A 112 -12.81 11.52 -5.46
N VAL A 113 -12.50 10.29 -5.03
CA VAL A 113 -12.13 9.18 -5.87
C VAL A 113 -13.28 8.18 -5.90
N LEU A 114 -13.70 7.80 -7.10
CA LEU A 114 -14.57 6.65 -7.33
C LEU A 114 -13.69 5.45 -7.71
N LYS A 115 -13.54 4.49 -6.80
CA LYS A 115 -12.78 3.26 -7.06
C LYS A 115 -13.74 2.14 -7.47
N ARG A 116 -13.59 1.65 -8.71
CA ARG A 116 -14.27 0.47 -9.22
C ARG A 116 -13.37 -0.75 -9.06
N VAL A 117 -13.89 -1.82 -8.48
CA VAL A 117 -13.23 -3.13 -8.44
C VAL A 117 -13.66 -3.91 -9.70
N ASP A 118 -12.71 -4.22 -10.57
CA ASP A 118 -12.95 -4.96 -11.82
C ASP A 118 -12.69 -6.46 -11.58
N ASP A 119 -13.62 -7.30 -12.05
CA ASP A 119 -13.64 -8.78 -12.07
C ASP A 119 -13.96 -9.61 -10.79
N ILE A 120 -14.65 -10.73 -11.06
CA ILE A 120 -14.86 -11.98 -10.28
C ILE A 120 -16.19 -12.14 -9.52
N GLU A 121 -17.08 -12.98 -10.07
CA GLU A 121 -18.18 -13.66 -9.37
C GLU A 121 -17.77 -14.06 -7.93
N ASP A 122 -18.44 -13.53 -6.90
CA ASP A 122 -18.05 -13.30 -5.48
C ASP A 122 -17.62 -11.86 -5.07
N ILE A 123 -17.82 -10.88 -5.97
CA ILE A 123 -17.50 -9.43 -5.82
C ILE A 123 -17.88 -8.81 -4.46
N ILE A 124 -19.06 -9.13 -3.91
CA ILE A 124 -19.62 -8.32 -2.81
C ILE A 124 -18.88 -8.56 -1.50
N GLU A 125 -18.45 -9.78 -1.19
CA GLU A 125 -17.83 -10.07 0.11
C GLU A 125 -16.41 -9.49 0.20
N ASN A 126 -15.62 -9.63 -0.87
CA ASN A 126 -14.31 -9.00 -0.96
C ASN A 126 -14.41 -7.47 -0.93
N PHE A 127 -15.38 -6.91 -1.65
CA PHE A 127 -15.66 -5.47 -1.66
C PHE A 127 -16.03 -4.96 -0.26
N LEU A 128 -16.93 -5.66 0.45
CA LEU A 128 -17.32 -5.30 1.81
C LEU A 128 -16.18 -5.51 2.83
N ASN A 129 -15.33 -6.52 2.64
CA ASN A 129 -14.16 -6.73 3.49
C ASN A 129 -13.13 -5.60 3.34
N GLU A 130 -12.84 -5.18 2.10
CA GLU A 130 -11.98 -4.03 1.84
C GLU A 130 -12.56 -2.75 2.49
N MET A 131 -13.87 -2.54 2.37
CA MET A 131 -14.53 -1.43 3.06
C MET A 131 -14.44 -1.53 4.59
N ALA A 132 -14.62 -2.73 5.16
CA ALA A 132 -14.49 -2.93 6.60
C ALA A 132 -13.07 -2.62 7.10
N ILE A 133 -12.04 -2.93 6.29
CA ILE A 133 -10.65 -2.56 6.58
C ILE A 133 -10.50 -1.03 6.54
N LEU A 134 -11.00 -0.36 5.50
CA LEU A 134 -10.96 1.11 5.39
C LEU A 134 -11.67 1.78 6.57
N LEU A 135 -12.86 1.32 6.94
CA LEU A 135 -13.66 1.87 8.05
C LEU A 135 -12.99 1.73 9.42
N ARG A 136 -12.32 0.61 9.70
CA ARG A 136 -11.52 0.46 10.94
C ARG A 136 -10.41 1.50 11.05
N THR A 137 -10.03 2.09 9.92
CA THR A 137 -9.02 3.12 9.83
C THR A 137 -9.59 4.52 9.59
N ASN A 138 -10.90 4.69 9.30
CA ASN A 138 -11.54 6.01 9.17
C ASN A 138 -11.38 6.83 10.46
N GLY A 139 -11.14 8.12 10.32
CA GLY A 139 -10.84 9.04 11.43
C GLY A 139 -9.45 8.87 12.05
N ASN A 140 -8.69 7.83 11.68
CA ASN A 140 -7.26 7.79 11.96
C ASN A 140 -6.51 8.60 10.90
N MET A 141 -5.45 9.29 11.31
CA MET A 141 -4.56 10.10 10.46
C MET A 141 -3.97 9.33 9.24
N LEU A 142 -4.14 7.99 9.19
CA LEU A 142 -3.52 7.05 8.23
C LEU A 142 -4.43 6.59 7.08
N SER A 143 -5.75 6.81 7.12
CA SER A 143 -6.65 6.22 6.13
C SER A 143 -7.07 7.16 5.01
N THR A 144 -7.29 6.57 3.84
CA THR A 144 -8.17 7.21 2.85
C THR A 144 -9.58 7.17 3.42
N THR A 145 -10.15 8.33 3.71
CA THR A 145 -11.52 8.43 4.22
C THR A 145 -12.48 7.79 3.22
N LEU A 146 -13.18 6.75 3.67
CA LEU A 146 -14.30 6.16 2.95
C LEU A 146 -15.56 6.95 3.28
N TYR A 147 -16.16 7.57 2.26
CA TYR A 147 -17.40 8.33 2.40
C TYR A 147 -18.64 7.49 2.14
N GLY A 148 -18.53 6.44 1.32
CA GLY A 148 -19.72 5.71 0.93
C GLY A 148 -19.56 4.83 -0.29
N ILE A 149 -20.71 4.45 -0.82
CA ILE A 149 -20.85 3.59 -1.99
C ILE A 149 -21.78 4.30 -2.97
N THR A 150 -21.46 4.21 -4.25
CA THR A 150 -22.37 4.59 -5.33
C THR A 150 -22.48 3.45 -6.35
N LYS A 151 -23.42 3.58 -7.28
CA LYS A 151 -23.58 2.65 -8.39
C LYS A 151 -23.71 3.41 -9.68
N ASP A 152 -22.81 3.11 -10.59
CA ASP A 152 -22.81 3.66 -11.93
C ASP A 152 -24.08 3.17 -12.67
N PRO A 153 -24.93 4.09 -13.17
CA PRO A 153 -26.18 3.74 -13.84
C PRO A 153 -25.94 3.10 -15.21
N GLU A 154 -24.81 3.34 -15.87
CA GLU A 154 -24.46 2.79 -17.18
C GLU A 154 -23.87 1.39 -17.05
N THR A 155 -22.88 1.21 -16.18
CA THR A 155 -22.20 -0.09 -16.02
C THR A 155 -22.85 -1.01 -14.99
N HIS A 156 -23.76 -0.47 -14.16
CA HIS A 156 -24.39 -1.14 -13.02
C HIS A 156 -23.39 -1.68 -11.97
N LYS A 157 -22.14 -1.21 -11.99
CA LYS A 157 -21.10 -1.58 -11.03
C LYS A 157 -21.15 -0.66 -9.81
N TYR A 158 -20.84 -1.23 -8.65
CA TYR A 158 -20.66 -0.47 -7.42
C TYR A 158 -19.25 0.14 -7.37
N LEU A 159 -19.15 1.36 -6.84
CA LEU A 159 -17.89 2.07 -6.66
C LEU A 159 -17.79 2.55 -5.22
N MET A 160 -16.59 2.45 -4.65
CA MET A 160 -16.28 3.08 -3.36
C MET A 160 -16.03 4.57 -3.60
N VAL A 161 -16.57 5.40 -2.72
CA VAL A 161 -16.37 6.86 -2.73
C VAL A 161 -15.35 7.20 -1.64
N LEU A 162 -14.18 7.64 -2.07
CA LEU A 162 -12.99 7.83 -1.24
C LEU A 162 -12.52 9.28 -1.30
N LYS A 163 -11.82 9.76 -0.27
CA LYS A 163 -11.16 11.08 -0.31
C LYS A 163 -10.11 11.16 -1.40
N TYR A 164 -10.16 12.22 -2.21
CA TYR A 164 -9.10 12.52 -3.17
C TYR A 164 -7.87 13.09 -2.44
N LEU A 165 -6.73 12.43 -2.59
CA LEU A 165 -5.45 12.87 -2.02
C LEU A 165 -4.63 13.59 -3.10
N LYS A 166 -4.54 14.91 -2.99
CA LYS A 166 -3.80 15.77 -3.91
C LYS A 166 -2.30 15.75 -3.57
N GLY A 167 -1.44 15.47 -4.55
CA GLY A 167 0.01 15.69 -4.42
C GLY A 167 0.90 14.44 -4.32
N GLY A 168 0.37 13.23 -4.49
CA GLY A 168 1.21 12.10 -4.88
C GLY A 168 1.57 12.20 -6.36
N GLU A 169 2.83 11.94 -6.74
CA GLU A 169 3.08 11.51 -8.12
C GLU A 169 2.23 10.25 -8.38
N GLU A 170 1.73 10.08 -9.61
CA GLU A 170 0.95 8.88 -9.95
C GLU A 170 1.75 7.64 -9.55
N TYR A 171 1.14 6.81 -8.70
CA TYR A 171 1.70 5.51 -8.39
C TYR A 171 1.86 4.72 -9.71
N THR A 172 3.07 4.25 -9.96
CA THR A 172 3.41 3.55 -11.20
C THR A 172 3.80 2.11 -10.93
N LYS A 173 3.69 1.25 -11.94
CA LYS A 173 4.26 -0.12 -11.89
C LYS A 173 5.76 -0.11 -11.55
N ALA A 174 6.48 0.96 -11.90
CA ALA A 174 7.87 1.12 -11.54
C ALA A 174 8.08 1.36 -10.03
N ALA A 175 7.08 1.87 -9.30
CA ALA A 175 7.09 1.94 -7.84
C ALA A 175 6.97 0.55 -7.19
N ASP A 176 6.20 -0.36 -7.79
CA ASP A 176 6.14 -1.76 -7.34
C ASP A 176 7.45 -2.49 -7.57
N VAL A 177 8.13 -2.22 -8.69
CA VAL A 177 9.47 -2.77 -8.96
C VAL A 177 10.49 -2.30 -7.92
N TYR A 178 10.41 -1.04 -7.50
CA TYR A 178 11.23 -0.54 -6.38
C TYR A 178 10.92 -1.29 -5.08
N SER A 179 9.64 -1.46 -4.76
CA SER A 179 9.22 -2.20 -3.56
C SER A 179 9.67 -3.67 -3.60
N PHE A 180 9.63 -4.30 -4.78
CA PHE A 180 10.16 -5.64 -5.01
C PHE A 180 11.67 -5.72 -4.67
N ALA A 181 12.46 -4.71 -5.01
CA ALA A 181 13.88 -4.68 -4.66
C ALA A 181 14.13 -4.74 -3.15
N ILE A 182 13.32 -4.02 -2.37
CA ILE A 182 13.41 -4.00 -0.90
C ILE A 182 13.01 -5.36 -0.30
N ILE A 183 11.97 -5.99 -0.84
CA ILE A 183 11.56 -7.35 -0.44
C ILE A 183 12.65 -8.37 -0.82
N ALA A 184 13.20 -8.29 -2.03
CA ALA A 184 14.28 -9.16 -2.48
C ALA A 184 15.51 -9.03 -1.56
N TYR A 185 15.91 -7.80 -1.23
CA TYR A 185 16.96 -7.53 -0.25
C TYR A 185 16.69 -8.23 1.09
N GLU A 186 15.47 -8.11 1.64
CA GLU A 186 15.11 -8.74 2.91
C GLU A 186 15.18 -10.28 2.83
N ILE A 187 14.69 -10.88 1.73
CA ILE A 187 14.74 -12.33 1.51
C ILE A 187 16.18 -12.83 1.45
N ILE A 188 17.04 -12.15 0.68
CA ILE A 188 18.41 -12.58 0.41
C ILE A 188 19.31 -12.41 1.62
N THR A 189 19.12 -11.32 2.36
CA THR A 189 20.00 -10.98 3.46
C THR A 189 19.50 -11.46 4.81
N GLY A 190 18.20 -11.77 4.92
CA GLY A 190 17.53 -12.03 6.20
C GLY A 190 17.47 -10.81 7.12
N PHE A 191 17.87 -9.62 6.64
CA PHE A 191 17.89 -8.39 7.42
C PHE A 191 16.76 -7.45 7.01
N GLN A 192 16.14 -6.86 8.03
CA GLN A 192 15.24 -5.75 7.84
C GLN A 192 16.00 -4.53 7.31
N PRO A 193 15.49 -3.87 6.24
CA PRO A 193 16.13 -2.71 5.65
C PRO A 193 16.13 -1.55 6.65
N TYR A 194 17.30 -0.95 6.89
CA TYR A 194 17.48 0.19 7.79
C TYR A 194 17.20 -0.10 9.29
N SER A 195 17.44 -1.33 9.73
CA SER A 195 17.20 -1.78 11.12
C SER A 195 17.91 -0.97 12.21
N ASP A 196 19.05 -0.38 11.91
CA ASP A 196 19.90 0.31 12.88
C ASP A 196 19.65 1.82 13.00
N VAL A 197 18.64 2.37 12.31
CA VAL A 197 18.32 3.81 12.28
C VAL A 197 16.84 4.09 12.56
N ALA A 198 16.54 5.32 13.01
CA ALA A 198 15.17 5.78 13.18
C ALA A 198 14.46 5.89 11.83
N HIS A 199 13.20 5.45 11.76
CA HIS A 199 12.39 5.63 10.55
C HIS A 199 11.69 7.00 10.60
N ASP A 200 12.43 8.08 10.35
CA ASP A 200 11.94 9.46 10.42
C ASP A 200 12.20 10.22 9.12
N ASN A 201 12.02 11.55 9.16
CA ASN A 201 12.21 12.42 7.99
C ASN A 201 13.68 12.48 7.55
N ASP A 202 14.64 12.27 8.45
CA ASP A 202 16.06 12.24 8.10
C ASP A 202 16.39 10.99 7.29
N LEU A 203 15.87 9.82 7.69
CA LEU A 203 16.01 8.61 6.89
C LEU A 203 15.37 8.77 5.50
N ALA A 204 14.16 9.33 5.44
CA ALA A 204 13.48 9.57 4.16
C ALA A 204 14.29 10.51 3.25
N LEU A 205 14.85 11.59 3.81
CA LEU A 205 15.74 12.50 3.10
C LEU A 205 16.99 11.79 2.57
N LYS A 206 17.61 10.92 3.38
CA LYS A 206 18.77 10.12 2.97
C LYS A 206 18.43 9.17 1.83
N ILE A 207 17.27 8.49 1.88
CA ILE A 207 16.80 7.60 0.81
C ILE A 207 16.58 8.38 -0.50
N CYS A 208 15.95 9.55 -0.43
CA CYS A 208 15.80 10.45 -1.59
C CYS A 208 17.16 10.93 -2.12
N ASN A 209 18.18 11.02 -1.27
CA ASN A 209 19.53 11.40 -1.68
C ASN A 209 20.43 10.22 -2.10
N GLY A 210 19.87 9.02 -2.26
CA GLY A 210 20.58 7.86 -2.81
C GLY A 210 20.90 6.77 -1.81
N LEU A 211 20.58 6.93 -0.51
CA LEU A 211 20.80 5.86 0.46
C LEU A 211 19.98 4.62 0.10
N ARG A 212 20.65 3.46 0.04
CA ARG A 212 20.05 2.14 -0.13
C ARG A 212 20.52 1.17 0.98
N PRO A 213 19.78 0.09 1.26
CA PRO A 213 20.27 -0.99 2.10
C PRO A 213 21.60 -1.56 1.57
N LYS A 214 22.51 -1.94 2.46
CA LYS A 214 23.82 -2.48 2.06
C LYS A 214 23.72 -3.95 1.72
N ILE A 215 23.89 -4.29 0.44
CA ILE A 215 23.92 -5.69 -0.02
C ILE A 215 25.24 -6.33 0.46
N PRO A 216 25.20 -7.45 1.20
CA PRO A 216 26.42 -8.15 1.62
C PRO A 216 27.26 -8.60 0.43
N PHE A 217 28.59 -8.50 0.54
CA PHE A 217 29.54 -8.80 -0.54
C PHE A 217 29.48 -10.26 -1.06
N HIS A 218 28.95 -11.19 -0.26
CA HIS A 218 28.74 -12.59 -0.64
C HIS A 218 27.45 -12.81 -1.44
N THR A 219 26.64 -11.77 -1.66
CA THR A 219 25.47 -11.86 -2.51
C THR A 219 25.93 -12.01 -3.97
N PRO A 220 25.39 -12.97 -4.74
CA PRO A 220 25.75 -13.18 -6.14
C PRO A 220 25.58 -11.88 -6.91
N LYS A 221 26.55 -11.57 -7.76
CA LYS A 221 26.55 -10.30 -8.49
C LYS A 221 25.30 -10.20 -9.38
N LEU A 222 24.76 -11.34 -9.87
CA LEU A 222 23.57 -11.36 -10.74
C LEU A 222 22.35 -10.86 -9.97
N ILE A 223 22.23 -11.32 -8.73
CA ILE A 223 21.15 -10.95 -7.83
C ILE A 223 21.32 -9.51 -7.36
N THR A 224 22.56 -9.10 -7.03
CA THR A 224 22.90 -7.71 -6.71
C THR A 224 22.51 -6.77 -7.86
N GLN A 225 22.83 -7.12 -9.10
CA GLN A 225 22.48 -6.36 -10.29
C GLN A 225 20.95 -6.23 -10.47
N VAL A 226 20.19 -7.31 -10.24
CA VAL A 226 18.71 -7.27 -10.27
C VAL A 226 18.16 -6.31 -9.23
N ILE A 227 18.60 -6.41 -7.97
CA ILE A 227 18.16 -5.49 -6.90
C ILE A 227 18.49 -4.05 -7.28
N MET A 228 19.72 -3.81 -7.75
CA MET A 228 20.20 -2.49 -8.11
C MET A 228 19.37 -1.83 -9.22
N ARG A 229 19.08 -2.57 -10.30
CA ARG A 229 18.21 -2.08 -11.39
C ARG A 229 16.79 -1.79 -10.92
N CYS A 230 16.27 -2.56 -9.97
CA CYS A 230 14.91 -2.39 -9.47
C CYS A 230 14.75 -1.14 -8.58
N TRP A 231 15.75 -0.77 -7.79
CA TRP A 231 15.68 0.39 -6.88
C TRP A 231 16.33 1.69 -7.42
N ASP A 232 16.63 1.74 -8.73
CA ASP A 232 17.15 2.94 -9.40
C ASP A 232 16.22 4.13 -9.14
N ALA A 233 16.77 5.28 -8.76
CA ALA A 233 16.00 6.49 -8.54
C ALA A 233 15.24 6.94 -9.80
N ARG A 234 15.78 6.68 -11.00
CA ARG A 234 15.16 6.98 -12.28
C ARG A 234 14.12 5.91 -12.61
N THR A 235 12.84 6.27 -12.50
CA THR A 235 11.72 5.34 -12.73
C THR A 235 11.74 4.66 -14.10
N THR A 236 12.28 5.34 -15.12
CA THR A 236 12.40 4.83 -16.50
C THR A 236 13.51 3.80 -16.70
N HIS A 237 14.45 3.68 -15.76
CA HIS A 237 15.57 2.73 -15.84
C HIS A 237 15.25 1.42 -15.12
N ARG A 238 14.17 1.38 -14.34
CA ARG A 238 13.71 0.17 -13.65
C ARG A 238 13.16 -0.82 -14.68
N PRO A 239 13.51 -2.12 -14.57
CA PRO A 239 12.94 -3.15 -15.43
C PRO A 239 11.45 -3.32 -15.15
N THR A 240 10.71 -3.81 -16.13
CA THR A 240 9.34 -4.28 -15.93
C THR A 240 9.34 -5.66 -15.28
N PHE A 241 8.25 -6.03 -14.58
CA PHE A 241 8.10 -7.40 -14.09
C PHE A 241 8.15 -8.47 -15.20
N GLY A 242 7.75 -8.12 -16.43
CA GLY A 242 7.87 -9.03 -17.57
C GLY A 242 9.32 -9.31 -17.97
N GLU A 243 10.20 -8.30 -17.88
CA GLU A 243 11.64 -8.47 -18.09
C GLU A 243 12.28 -9.24 -16.93
N LEU A 244 11.96 -8.87 -15.68
CA LEU A 244 12.43 -9.57 -14.48
C LEU A 244 12.05 -11.04 -14.50
N HIS A 245 10.80 -11.36 -14.83
CA HIS A 245 10.34 -12.74 -14.94
C HIS A 245 11.16 -13.53 -15.96
N LYS A 246 11.37 -12.98 -17.16
CA LYS A 246 12.16 -13.65 -18.21
C LYS A 246 13.61 -13.89 -17.76
N GLU A 247 14.21 -12.89 -17.11
CA GLU A 247 15.60 -12.96 -16.63
C GLU A 247 15.74 -14.01 -15.51
N LEU A 248 14.89 -13.97 -14.49
CA LEU A 248 14.91 -14.93 -13.38
C LEU A 248 14.54 -16.36 -13.83
N ASP A 249 13.60 -16.50 -14.77
CA ASP A 249 13.24 -17.80 -15.36
C ASP A 249 14.39 -18.40 -16.15
N LYS A 250 15.17 -17.57 -16.86
CA LYS A 250 16.41 -18.02 -17.51
C LYS A 250 17.40 -18.57 -16.49
N TYR A 251 17.66 -17.85 -15.39
CA TYR A 251 18.55 -18.33 -14.34
C TYR A 251 18.09 -19.67 -13.75
N TYR A 252 16.79 -19.80 -13.49
CA TYR A 252 16.20 -21.04 -13.00
C TYR A 252 16.34 -22.19 -14.02
N CYS A 253 16.06 -21.92 -15.30
CA CYS A 253 16.20 -22.90 -16.37
C CYS A 253 17.66 -23.35 -16.54
N ASP A 254 18.62 -22.43 -16.51
CA ASP A 254 20.04 -22.73 -16.63
C ASP A 254 20.52 -23.56 -15.43
N TYR A 255 20.07 -23.24 -14.21
CA TYR A 255 20.32 -24.05 -13.03
C TYR A 255 19.78 -25.48 -13.17
N LYS A 256 18.52 -25.63 -13.62
CA LYS A 256 17.85 -26.93 -13.81
C LYS A 256 18.46 -27.77 -14.93
N ARG A 257 18.83 -27.15 -16.06
CA ARG A 257 19.40 -27.85 -17.24
C ARG A 257 20.75 -28.48 -16.95
N ASN A 258 21.53 -27.87 -16.07
CA ASN A 258 22.81 -28.39 -15.64
C ASN A 258 22.69 -29.40 -14.48
N ASN A 259 21.52 -30.03 -14.32
CA ASN A 259 21.23 -30.98 -13.25
C ASN A 259 21.56 -30.44 -11.84
N TYR A 260 21.41 -29.12 -11.63
CA TYR A 260 21.77 -28.43 -10.39
C TYR A 260 23.28 -28.40 -10.08
N GLU A 261 24.13 -28.76 -11.04
CA GLU A 261 25.57 -28.93 -10.88
C GLU A 261 26.42 -27.86 -11.59
N ASN A 262 25.81 -26.84 -12.23
CA ASN A 262 26.58 -25.79 -12.92
C ASN A 262 27.53 -25.03 -11.96
N ASN A 263 28.59 -24.40 -12.48
CA ASN A 263 29.50 -23.54 -11.72
C ASN A 263 29.22 -22.04 -11.87
N ASN A 264 27.99 -21.66 -12.26
CA ASN A 264 27.61 -20.24 -12.27
C ASN A 264 27.46 -19.68 -10.85
N GLU A 265 27.50 -18.35 -10.71
CA GLU A 265 27.48 -17.67 -9.40
C GLU A 265 26.30 -18.07 -8.49
N ILE A 266 25.14 -18.39 -9.09
CA ILE A 266 23.94 -18.80 -8.34
C ILE A 266 24.15 -20.18 -7.73
N THR A 267 24.70 -21.15 -8.47
CA THR A 267 24.97 -22.48 -7.92
C THR A 267 26.07 -22.44 -6.85
N ILE A 268 27.08 -21.57 -7.00
CA ILE A 268 28.11 -21.37 -5.96
C ILE A 268 27.44 -20.89 -4.67
N LEU A 269 26.56 -19.88 -4.74
CA LEU A 269 25.81 -19.42 -3.56
C LEU A 269 24.94 -20.52 -2.95
N ILE A 270 24.23 -21.29 -3.78
CA ILE A 270 23.38 -22.39 -3.28
C ILE A 270 24.24 -23.40 -2.53
N LYS A 271 25.39 -23.80 -3.10
CA LYS A 271 26.35 -24.71 -2.44
C LYS A 271 26.87 -24.14 -1.13
N GLU A 272 27.32 -22.89 -1.10
CA GLU A 272 27.78 -22.21 0.12
C GLU A 272 26.68 -22.13 1.20
N THR A 273 25.44 -21.85 0.79
CA THR A 273 24.28 -21.77 1.71
C THR A 273 23.89 -23.14 2.25
N GLU A 274 23.93 -24.18 1.43
CA GLU A 274 23.70 -25.56 1.86
C GLU A 274 24.82 -26.05 2.80
N GLU A 275 26.08 -25.72 2.53
CA GLU A 275 27.22 -26.02 3.39
C GLU A 275 27.09 -25.30 4.74
N PHE A 276 26.74 -24.01 4.74
CA PHE A 276 26.48 -23.26 5.98
C PHE A 276 25.34 -23.90 6.79
N SER A 277 24.25 -24.31 6.12
CA SER A 277 23.11 -24.97 6.77
C SER A 277 23.49 -26.31 7.38
N LYS A 278 24.25 -27.15 6.66
CA LYS A 278 24.80 -28.43 7.16
C LYS A 278 25.73 -28.23 8.37
N ASN A 279 26.52 -27.16 8.35
CA ASN A 279 27.43 -26.84 9.45
C ASN A 279 26.67 -26.37 10.72
N GLN A 280 25.46 -25.80 10.60
CA GLN A 280 24.62 -25.48 11.77
C GLN A 280 23.98 -26.72 12.42
N GLU A 281 23.70 -27.78 11.66
CA GLU A 281 23.10 -29.02 12.17
C GLU A 281 24.07 -29.86 13.02
N THR A 282 25.38 -29.59 12.99
CA THR A 282 26.39 -30.33 13.77
C THR A 282 26.67 -29.75 15.17
N THR A 283 26.02 -28.63 15.53
CA THR A 283 26.07 -28.06 16.88
C THR A 283 24.68 -28.07 17.52
N ASP A 284 24.37 -29.15 18.24
CA ASP A 284 23.06 -29.37 18.87
C ASP A 284 22.76 -28.39 20.04
N THR A 285 21.52 -27.89 20.04
CA THR A 285 20.73 -27.41 21.19
C THR A 285 21.34 -26.38 22.16
N THR A 286 21.15 -25.08 21.90
CA THR A 286 20.46 -24.12 22.81
C THR A 286 20.33 -22.74 22.17
N THR A 287 19.10 -22.19 22.14
CA THR A 287 18.75 -20.81 21.75
C THR A 287 18.99 -20.47 20.27
N LYS A 288 17.90 -20.32 19.50
CA LYS A 288 17.92 -19.50 18.28
C LYS A 288 18.50 -18.15 18.68
N THR A 289 19.76 -17.89 18.36
CA THR A 289 20.32 -16.56 18.51
C THR A 289 19.46 -15.70 17.57
N PRO A 290 18.76 -14.66 18.04
CA PRO A 290 18.33 -13.64 17.10
C PRO A 290 19.62 -13.21 16.41
N LEU A 291 19.65 -13.14 15.07
CA LEU A 291 20.80 -12.54 14.39
C LEU A 291 21.12 -11.27 15.17
N ASN A 292 22.34 -11.18 15.71
CA ASN A 292 22.71 -10.11 16.64
C ASN A 292 22.97 -8.84 15.82
N TYR A 293 21.93 -8.34 15.14
CA TYR A 293 21.98 -7.13 14.35
C TYR A 293 21.33 -6.00 15.12
N LYS A 294 21.97 -4.83 15.01
CA LYS A 294 21.61 -3.64 15.76
C LYS A 294 20.24 -3.17 15.32
N THR A 295 19.30 -3.07 16.26
CA THR A 295 17.97 -2.51 16.02
C THR A 295 17.84 -1.15 16.70
N HIS A 296 17.20 -0.20 16.03
CA HIS A 296 16.87 1.11 16.59
C HIS A 296 15.44 1.08 17.16
N PRO A 297 15.18 1.61 18.36
CA PRO A 297 13.85 1.56 18.97
C PRO A 297 12.78 2.37 18.20
N GLN A 298 13.20 3.27 17.32
CA GLN A 298 12.33 4.04 16.43
C GLN A 298 12.31 3.49 14.98
N ALA A 299 12.85 2.29 14.74
CA ALA A 299 12.64 1.57 13.50
C ALA A 299 11.24 0.94 13.53
N ILE A 300 10.42 1.25 12.52
CA ILE A 300 9.02 0.82 12.45
C ILE A 300 8.81 0.01 11.17
N TYR A 301 8.48 -1.27 11.34
CA TYR A 301 8.21 -2.24 10.26
C TYR A 301 6.74 -2.62 10.14
N THR A 302 5.89 -2.02 10.97
CA THR A 302 4.45 -2.06 10.84
C THR A 302 3.98 -0.89 9.98
N SER A 303 2.84 -1.07 9.31
CA SER A 303 2.27 -0.02 8.46
C SER A 303 2.04 1.28 9.23
N ARG A 304 2.44 2.41 8.65
CA ARG A 304 2.22 3.77 9.16
C ARG A 304 2.28 4.80 8.02
N LEU A 305 1.70 5.98 8.24
CA LEU A 305 1.75 7.09 7.30
C LEU A 305 3.14 7.72 7.35
N LEU A 306 3.70 7.91 6.17
CA LEU A 306 4.91 8.67 5.95
C LEU A 306 4.50 10.09 5.55
N ASN A 307 4.43 10.99 6.53
CA ASN A 307 4.16 12.41 6.28
C ASN A 307 5.47 13.19 6.27
N PHE A 308 6.18 13.09 5.15
CA PHE A 308 7.41 13.83 4.91
C PHE A 308 7.10 14.99 3.96
N SER A 309 7.10 16.21 4.49
CA SER A 309 6.92 17.41 3.68
C SER A 309 8.25 17.83 3.05
N ASN A 310 8.23 18.27 1.79
CA ASN A 310 9.38 18.86 1.09
C ASN A 310 10.57 17.91 0.87
N LEU A 311 10.32 16.62 0.60
CA LEU A 311 11.40 15.72 0.16
C LEU A 311 11.90 16.11 -1.24
N PRO A 312 13.22 16.05 -1.49
CA PRO A 312 13.77 16.28 -2.82
C PRO A 312 13.41 15.14 -3.77
N ARG A 313 13.49 15.40 -5.08
CA ARG A 313 13.38 14.33 -6.08
C ARG A 313 14.45 13.26 -5.82
N PRO A 314 14.09 11.97 -5.84
CA PRO A 314 15.05 10.91 -5.65
C PRO A 314 16.20 10.98 -6.66
N LYS A 315 17.42 10.76 -6.19
CA LYS A 315 18.62 10.57 -7.01
C LYS A 315 19.38 9.33 -6.55
N ASN A 316 20.18 8.77 -7.45
CA ASN A 316 21.15 7.75 -7.07
C ASN A 316 22.35 8.41 -6.37
N GLU A 317 23.10 7.61 -5.61
CA GLU A 317 24.41 8.02 -5.12
C GLU A 317 25.42 8.16 -6.27
N GLU A 318 26.50 8.89 -6.05
CA GLU A 318 27.44 9.30 -7.10
C GLU A 318 28.07 8.12 -7.85
N ASN A 319 28.35 7.01 -7.16
CA ASN A 319 29.00 5.83 -7.72
C ASN A 319 28.01 4.79 -8.27
N PHE A 320 26.71 4.99 -8.15
CA PHE A 320 25.70 3.97 -8.47
C PHE A 320 25.82 3.43 -9.90
N GLU A 321 25.97 4.32 -10.89
CA GLU A 321 26.10 3.90 -12.29
C GLU A 321 27.38 3.09 -12.52
N LYS A 322 28.48 3.53 -11.91
CA LYS A 322 29.78 2.87 -12.03
C LYS A 322 29.75 1.46 -11.42
N GLU A 323 29.16 1.33 -10.24
CA GLU A 323 28.97 0.03 -9.58
C GLU A 323 28.08 -0.90 -10.41
N LEU A 324 27.00 -0.37 -11.00
CA LEU A 324 26.11 -1.14 -11.86
C LEU A 324 26.79 -1.57 -13.18
N GLU A 325 27.63 -0.70 -13.75
CA GLU A 325 28.44 -0.98 -14.94
C GLU A 325 29.50 -2.05 -14.65
N GLU A 326 30.25 -1.93 -13.55
CA GLU A 326 31.24 -2.93 -13.11
C GLU A 326 30.61 -4.32 -12.90
N LEU A 327 29.41 -4.38 -12.32
CA LEU A 327 28.64 -5.63 -12.23
C LEU A 327 28.30 -6.18 -13.62
N THR A 328 27.84 -5.33 -14.52
CA THR A 328 27.44 -5.74 -15.88
C THR A 328 28.62 -6.22 -16.72
N GLU A 329 29.77 -5.52 -16.66
CA GLU A 329 31.01 -5.91 -17.34
C GLU A 329 31.55 -7.24 -16.80
N SER A 330 31.54 -7.41 -15.48
CA SER A 330 31.91 -8.68 -14.83
C SER A 330 31.10 -9.87 -15.37
N PHE A 331 29.86 -9.65 -15.85
CA PHE A 331 29.04 -10.69 -16.46
C PHE A 331 29.32 -10.93 -17.93
N SER A 332 29.55 -9.86 -18.69
CA SER A 332 29.88 -9.99 -20.11
C SER A 332 31.12 -10.86 -20.32
N HIS A 333 32.12 -10.75 -19.44
CA HIS A 333 33.34 -11.56 -19.47
C HIS A 333 33.14 -13.04 -19.11
N ILE A 334 32.10 -13.38 -18.32
CA ILE A 334 31.77 -14.78 -17.99
C ILE A 334 31.09 -15.43 -19.20
N ILE A 335 30.19 -14.73 -19.87
CA ILE A 335 29.45 -15.26 -21.05
C ILE A 335 30.38 -15.44 -22.25
N THR A 336 31.42 -14.60 -22.42
CA THR A 336 32.36 -14.72 -23.54
C THR A 336 33.42 -15.82 -23.38
N ASN A 337 33.64 -16.34 -22.16
CA ASN A 337 34.66 -17.35 -21.90
C ASN A 337 34.16 -18.80 -22.10
N ASP A 338 32.85 -19.00 -22.29
CA ASP A 338 32.26 -20.31 -22.59
C ASP A 338 32.24 -20.64 -24.10
N ASP A 339 32.75 -19.76 -24.97
CA ASP A 339 32.75 -19.92 -26.44
C ASP A 339 34.17 -20.05 -27.06
N VAL A 340 35.20 -20.39 -26.30
CA VAL A 340 36.52 -20.73 -26.87
C VAL A 340 37.09 -21.99 -26.25
N ASP A 341 36.58 -23.13 -26.71
CA ASP A 341 37.42 -24.31 -26.95
C ASP A 341 36.95 -24.93 -28.27
N ASP A 342 37.50 -24.39 -29.36
CA ASP A 342 37.44 -24.94 -30.72
C ASP A 342 38.69 -25.81 -30.91
N PHE A 343 38.53 -27.13 -31.07
CA PHE A 343 39.19 -28.03 -32.04
C PHE A 343 39.02 -29.53 -31.70
#